data_AF-A0AAW9J0V0-F1
#
_entry.id   AF-A0AAW9J0V0-F1
#
_cell.length_a   1.000
_cell.length_b   1.000
_cell.length_c   1.000
_cell.angle_alpha   90.00
_cell.angle_beta   90.00
_cell.angle_gamma   90.00
#
_symmetry.space_group_name_H-M   'P 1'
#
loop_
_entity.id
_entity.type
_entity.pdbx_description
1 polymer ?
#
loop_
_entity_poly.entity_id
_entity_poly.type
_entity_poly.pdbx_seq_one_letter_code
_entity_poly.pdbx_strand_id
1 'polypeptide(L)'
;PKGNLVGTMPINMDIKAVNYLIKTPGGNIYHSGDSHYSNYYAKHGNDHKIDVALGSYGENPRGITDKMTSVDILRMAECLNTQVVIPFHHDIWSNFQADTNEILALYDMKKHRLQYKFNPYIWQVGGKFVYPADKNNREYHYPRGFDDCFSVE
;
A
#
# COMPACT_ATOMS: atom_id res chain seq x y z
N PRO A 1 8.17 -0.87 -27.96
CA PRO A 1 7.81 0.16 -28.97
C PRO A 1 8.68 0.02 -30.22
N LYS A 2 8.10 0.06 -31.43
CA LYS A 2 8.87 0.18 -32.68
C LYS A 2 9.12 1.68 -32.93
N GLY A 3 10.38 2.13 -32.98
CA GLY A 3 10.76 3.53 -33.25
C GLY A 3 12.01 4.00 -32.48
N ASN A 4 12.60 5.12 -32.92
CA ASN A 4 13.72 5.78 -32.22
C ASN A 4 13.19 6.59 -31.03
N LEU A 5 13.64 6.26 -29.82
CA LEU A 5 13.22 6.90 -28.56
C LEU A 5 14.29 7.84 -27.99
N VAL A 6 15.38 8.09 -28.71
CA VAL A 6 16.40 9.06 -28.32
C VAL A 6 15.77 10.46 -28.30
N GLY A 7 15.83 11.13 -27.15
CA GLY A 7 15.26 12.47 -26.97
C GLY A 7 13.77 12.51 -26.59
N THR A 8 13.05 11.39 -26.67
CA THR A 8 11.74 11.24 -26.01
C THR A 8 11.97 10.75 -24.59
N MET A 9 12.55 11.62 -23.75
CA MET A 9 12.51 11.43 -22.30
C MET A 9 11.05 11.35 -21.85
N PRO A 10 10.75 10.70 -20.71
CA PRO A 10 9.40 10.74 -20.18
C PRO A 10 8.97 12.20 -20.05
N ILE A 11 7.81 12.47 -20.63
CA ILE A 11 7.01 13.68 -20.53
C ILE A 11 6.97 14.11 -19.05
N ASN A 12 6.92 15.42 -18.77
CA ASN A 12 6.78 15.94 -17.40
C ASN A 12 5.74 15.12 -16.62
N MET A 13 6.17 14.45 -15.54
CA MET A 13 5.34 13.53 -14.75
C MET A 13 4.06 14.20 -14.25
N ASP A 14 4.13 15.49 -13.90
CA ASP A 14 3.01 16.27 -13.40
C ASP A 14 1.83 16.34 -14.39
N ILE A 15 2.09 16.15 -15.68
CA ILE A 15 1.06 16.15 -16.74
C ILE A 15 0.34 14.78 -16.81
N LYS A 16 1.00 13.70 -16.37
CA LYS A 16 0.56 12.33 -16.62
C LYS A 16 0.14 11.58 -15.36
N ALA A 17 0.75 11.88 -14.23
CA ALA A 17 0.54 11.14 -13.00
C ALA A 17 0.66 12.06 -11.78
N VAL A 18 -0.26 11.87 -10.85
CA VAL A 18 -0.24 12.50 -9.54
C VAL A 18 -0.54 11.45 -8.47
N ASN A 19 -0.13 11.72 -7.24
CA ASN A 19 -0.61 10.99 -6.07
C ASN A 19 -1.62 11.87 -5.34
N TYR A 20 -2.58 11.27 -4.64
CA TYR A 20 -3.62 12.00 -3.94
C TYR A 20 -3.49 11.82 -2.43
N LEU A 21 -3.56 12.93 -1.69
CA LEU A 21 -3.85 12.92 -0.26
C LEU A 21 -5.28 13.40 -0.04
N ILE A 22 -6.18 12.46 0.27
CA ILE A 22 -7.59 12.71 0.51
C ILE A 22 -7.79 12.94 2.00
N LYS A 23 -8.26 14.13 2.38
CA LYS A 23 -8.44 14.52 3.78
C LYS A 23 -9.91 14.46 4.16
N THR A 24 -10.21 13.82 5.30
CA THR A 24 -11.56 13.74 5.85
C THR A 24 -11.52 14.11 7.34
N PRO A 25 -12.67 14.48 7.96
CA PRO A 25 -12.72 14.68 9.40
C PRO A 25 -12.31 13.45 10.24
N GLY A 26 -12.42 12.24 9.67
CA GLY A 26 -12.06 10.98 10.35
C GLY A 26 -10.60 10.54 10.16
N GLY A 27 -9.85 11.16 9.24
CA GLY A 27 -8.47 10.80 8.90
C GLY A 27 -8.12 11.03 7.42
N ASN A 28 -6.84 10.90 7.10
CA ASN A 28 -6.30 11.19 5.76
C ASN A 28 -5.78 9.94 5.06
N ILE A 29 -6.13 9.76 3.79
CA ILE A 29 -5.72 8.62 2.96
C ILE A 29 -4.80 9.10 1.85
N TYR A 30 -3.61 8.49 1.74
CA TYR A 30 -2.66 8.71 0.66
C TYR A 30 -2.77 7.58 -0.37
N HIS A 31 -3.17 7.92 -1.59
CA HIS A 31 -3.26 6.98 -2.72
C HIS A 31 -2.10 7.24 -3.68
N SER A 32 -1.14 6.31 -3.72
CA SER A 32 0.08 6.44 -4.54
C SER A 32 -0.09 6.05 -6.01
N GLY A 33 -1.27 5.55 -6.42
CA GLY A 33 -1.43 4.93 -7.73
C GLY A 33 -0.52 3.70 -7.80
N ASP A 34 0.21 3.55 -8.90
CA ASP A 34 1.25 2.53 -9.07
C ASP A 34 2.67 3.10 -9.05
N SER A 35 2.86 4.22 -8.34
CA SER A 35 4.18 4.84 -8.18
C SER A 35 5.20 3.84 -7.63
N HIS A 36 6.38 3.81 -8.24
CA HIS A 36 7.55 3.14 -7.68
C HIS A 36 8.05 3.85 -6.42
N TYR A 37 8.95 3.19 -5.69
CA TYR A 37 9.59 3.80 -4.54
C TYR A 37 10.35 5.07 -4.92
N SER A 38 10.14 6.14 -4.15
CA SER A 38 10.91 7.37 -4.23
C SER A 38 11.22 7.89 -2.83
N ASN A 39 12.43 8.43 -2.64
CA ASN A 39 12.78 9.13 -1.42
C ASN A 39 11.85 10.33 -1.14
N TYR A 40 11.19 10.85 -2.18
CA TYR A 40 10.29 12.00 -2.07
C TYR A 40 9.02 11.70 -1.25
N TYR A 41 8.72 10.42 -0.98
CA TYR A 41 7.72 10.06 0.03
C TYR A 41 8.03 10.67 1.40
N ALA A 42 9.31 10.82 1.77
CA ALA A 42 9.70 11.46 3.01
C ALA A 42 9.30 12.95 3.05
N LYS A 43 9.34 13.64 1.89
CA LYS A 43 8.86 15.02 1.80
C LYS A 43 7.36 15.08 2.10
N HIS A 44 6.56 14.21 1.48
CA HIS A 44 5.12 14.15 1.71
C HIS A 44 4.78 13.79 3.17
N GLY A 45 5.51 12.85 3.79
CA GLY A 45 5.33 12.49 5.20
C GLY A 45 5.79 13.56 6.19
N ASN A 46 6.68 14.46 5.79
CA ASN A 46 7.08 15.62 6.59
C ASN A 46 6.07 16.78 6.45
N ASP A 47 5.54 17.00 5.25
CA ASP A 47 4.64 18.12 4.96
C ASP A 47 3.19 17.87 5.41
N HIS A 48 2.81 16.60 5.52
CA HIS A 48 1.42 16.21 5.69
C HIS A 48 1.24 15.09 6.71
N LYS A 49 0.16 15.19 7.49
CA LYS A 49 -0.34 14.05 8.26
C LYS A 49 -1.01 13.06 7.32
N ILE A 50 -0.51 11.84 7.27
CA ILE A 50 -1.04 10.73 6.47
C ILE A 50 -1.43 9.62 7.44
N ASP A 51 -2.71 9.27 7.52
CA ASP A 51 -3.17 8.24 8.46
C ASP A 51 -3.10 6.84 7.83
N VAL A 52 -3.51 6.73 6.57
CA VAL A 52 -3.51 5.47 5.80
C VAL A 52 -2.78 5.70 4.47
N ALA A 53 -1.86 4.82 4.10
CA ALA A 53 -1.17 4.84 2.81
C ALA A 53 -1.45 3.57 1.99
N LEU A 54 -1.82 3.76 0.72
CA LEU A 54 -2.03 2.68 -0.25
C LEU A 54 -0.82 2.60 -1.19
N GLY A 55 -0.16 1.45 -1.26
CA GLY A 55 1.06 1.23 -2.05
C GLY A 55 0.94 0.05 -3.01
N SER A 56 1.25 0.26 -4.29
CA SER A 56 1.15 -0.79 -5.30
C SER A 56 2.26 -1.83 -5.16
N TYR A 57 1.85 -3.08 -4.95
CA TYR A 57 2.71 -4.24 -4.71
C TYR A 57 2.49 -5.30 -5.80
N GLY A 58 3.50 -6.14 -6.05
CA GLY A 58 3.41 -7.25 -7.00
C GLY A 58 4.77 -7.92 -7.21
N GLU A 59 4.74 -9.18 -7.68
CA GLU A 59 5.95 -9.97 -7.93
C GLU A 59 6.48 -9.66 -9.33
N ASN A 60 7.55 -8.87 -9.41
CA ASN A 60 8.07 -8.43 -10.69
C ASN A 60 8.71 -9.61 -11.45
N PRO A 61 8.33 -9.86 -12.72
CA PRO A 61 9.01 -10.85 -13.55
C PRO A 61 10.51 -10.54 -13.72
N ARG A 62 11.33 -11.56 -13.99
CA ARG A 62 12.76 -11.40 -14.25
C ARG A 62 13.02 -10.37 -15.36
N GLY A 63 13.68 -9.27 -15.00
CA GLY A 63 14.02 -8.18 -15.93
C GLY A 63 12.96 -7.07 -16.05
N ILE A 64 11.93 -7.10 -15.21
CA ILE A 64 10.87 -6.09 -15.13
C ILE A 64 10.93 -5.40 -13.76
N THR A 65 10.61 -4.12 -13.73
CA THR A 65 10.39 -3.36 -12.49
C THR A 65 9.16 -2.47 -12.68
N ASP A 66 8.00 -2.96 -12.25
CA ASP A 66 6.69 -2.32 -12.46
C ASP A 66 5.89 -2.13 -11.16
N LYS A 67 6.28 -2.81 -10.08
CA LYS A 67 5.67 -2.70 -8.75
C LYS A 67 6.73 -2.56 -7.67
N MET A 68 6.38 -1.95 -6.54
CA MET A 68 7.26 -1.91 -5.38
C MET A 68 7.46 -3.31 -4.79
N THR A 69 8.63 -3.56 -4.21
CA THR A 69 8.91 -4.78 -3.44
C THR A 69 8.25 -4.73 -2.06
N SER A 70 8.20 -5.87 -1.37
CA SER A 70 7.76 -5.98 0.04
C SER A 70 8.52 -5.01 0.96
N VAL A 71 9.83 -4.89 0.77
CA VAL A 71 10.73 -3.99 1.51
C VAL A 71 10.38 -2.53 1.23
N ASP A 72 10.10 -2.20 -0.03
CA ASP A 72 9.77 -0.84 -0.43
C ASP A 72 8.40 -0.40 0.09
N ILE A 73 7.42 -1.30 0.23
CA ILE A 73 6.15 -0.99 0.91
C ILE A 73 6.40 -0.55 2.35
N LEU A 74 7.28 -1.25 3.09
CA LEU A 74 7.64 -0.87 4.47
C LEU A 74 8.40 0.46 4.51
N ARG A 75 9.33 0.69 3.58
CA ARG A 75 10.07 1.95 3.48
C ARG A 75 9.16 3.12 3.08
N MET A 76 8.19 2.90 2.19
CA MET A 76 7.18 3.90 1.85
C MET A 76 6.38 4.29 3.09
N ALA A 77 5.93 3.31 3.88
CA ALA A 77 5.17 3.55 5.10
C ALA A 77 5.96 4.36 6.14
N GLU A 78 7.24 4.01 6.32
CA GLU A 78 8.18 4.76 7.16
C GLU A 78 8.36 6.19 6.67
N CYS A 79 8.66 6.39 5.37
CA CYS A 79 8.84 7.72 4.79
C CYS A 79 7.59 8.59 4.87
N LEU A 80 6.40 8.01 4.66
CA LEU A 80 5.14 8.75 4.73
C LEU A 80 4.69 9.06 6.18
N ASN A 81 5.40 8.57 7.20
CA ASN A 81 5.01 8.67 8.61
C ASN A 81 3.55 8.23 8.82
N THR A 82 3.12 7.18 8.12
CA THR A 82 1.73 6.71 8.16
C THR A 82 1.41 5.95 9.45
N GLN A 83 0.13 5.71 9.75
CA GLN A 83 -0.28 4.78 10.82
C GLN A 83 -0.64 3.40 10.27
N VAL A 84 -1.13 3.32 9.04
CA VAL A 84 -1.49 2.06 8.39
C VAL A 84 -0.97 2.06 6.95
N VAL A 85 -0.32 0.98 6.52
CA VAL A 85 0.02 0.75 5.12
C VAL A 85 -0.76 -0.45 4.58
N ILE A 86 -1.39 -0.28 3.42
CA ILE A 86 -2.20 -1.31 2.77
C ILE A 86 -1.60 -1.56 1.37
N PRO A 87 -1.02 -2.74 1.11
CA PRO A 87 -0.64 -3.11 -0.25
C PRO A 87 -1.90 -3.34 -1.09
N PHE A 88 -1.89 -2.86 -2.33
CA PHE A 88 -2.93 -3.13 -3.34
C PHE A 88 -2.26 -3.41 -4.69
N HIS A 89 -3.05 -3.63 -5.76
CA HIS A 89 -2.58 -3.90 -7.13
C HIS A 89 -1.89 -5.28 -7.32
N HIS A 90 -1.64 -6.02 -6.24
CA HIS A 90 -1.08 -7.38 -6.27
C HIS A 90 -2.12 -8.45 -6.65
N ASP A 91 -3.39 -8.08 -6.73
CA ASP A 91 -4.54 -8.95 -6.95
C ASP A 91 -4.87 -9.19 -8.43
N ILE A 92 -4.53 -8.25 -9.31
CA ILE A 92 -5.19 -8.13 -10.62
C ILE A 92 -4.50 -8.91 -11.76
N TRP A 93 -3.20 -9.20 -11.64
CA TRP A 93 -2.40 -9.78 -12.71
C TRP A 93 -1.80 -11.12 -12.32
N SER A 94 -2.13 -12.18 -13.08
CA SER A 94 -1.61 -13.53 -12.82
C SER A 94 -0.08 -13.61 -12.94
N ASN A 95 0.53 -12.87 -13.85
CA ASN A 95 1.99 -12.83 -14.04
C ASN A 95 2.73 -11.94 -13.02
N PHE A 96 2.00 -11.33 -12.07
CA PHE A 96 2.55 -10.59 -10.93
C PHE A 96 2.06 -11.15 -9.59
N GLN A 97 1.55 -12.39 -9.58
CA GLN A 97 1.07 -13.06 -8.37
C GLN A 97 2.12 -12.97 -7.26
N ALA A 98 1.80 -12.27 -6.17
CA ALA A 98 2.70 -12.00 -5.07
C ALA A 98 2.16 -12.56 -3.75
N ASP A 99 3.06 -12.85 -2.82
CA ASP A 99 2.69 -13.18 -1.43
C ASP A 99 2.80 -11.93 -0.55
N THR A 100 1.68 -11.50 0.02
CA THR A 100 1.63 -10.35 0.93
C THR A 100 2.15 -10.67 2.32
N ASN A 101 2.29 -11.95 2.68
CA ASN A 101 2.91 -12.35 3.95
C ASN A 101 4.37 -11.93 4.05
N GLU A 102 5.06 -11.70 2.93
CA GLU A 102 6.43 -11.19 2.94
C GLU A 102 6.50 -9.83 3.67
N ILE A 103 5.52 -8.96 3.44
CA ILE A 103 5.41 -7.65 4.12
C ILE A 103 5.21 -7.85 5.63
N LEU A 104 4.35 -8.79 6.01
CA LEU A 104 4.07 -9.10 7.41
C LEU A 104 5.29 -9.67 8.13
N ALA A 105 5.98 -10.62 7.51
CA ALA A 105 7.18 -11.24 8.06
C ALA A 105 8.31 -10.22 8.21
N LEU A 106 8.60 -9.44 7.16
CA LEU A 106 9.64 -8.41 7.20
C LEU A 106 9.32 -7.29 8.18
N TYR A 107 8.04 -6.92 8.32
CA TYR A 107 7.60 -5.97 9.33
C TYR A 107 7.91 -6.48 10.73
N ASP A 108 7.56 -7.73 11.05
CA ASP A 108 7.83 -8.32 12.37
C ASP A 108 9.33 -8.42 12.67
N MET A 109 10.15 -8.73 11.65
CA MET A 109 11.62 -8.73 11.78
C MET A 109 12.22 -7.34 12.03
N LYS A 110 11.57 -6.26 11.62
CA LYS A 110 12.15 -4.90 11.59
C LYS A 110 11.54 -3.92 12.59
N LYS A 111 10.25 -4.05 12.91
CA LYS A 111 9.47 -3.02 13.63
C LYS A 111 10.08 -2.57 14.95
N HIS A 112 10.63 -3.49 15.74
CA HIS A 112 11.27 -3.15 17.02
C HIS A 112 12.64 -2.53 16.83
N ARG A 113 13.44 -3.01 15.87
CA ARG A 113 14.77 -2.47 15.60
C ARG A 113 14.72 -1.07 15.00
N LEU A 114 13.79 -0.84 14.08
CA LEU A 114 13.63 0.44 13.39
C LEU A 114 12.56 1.33 14.02
N GLN A 115 11.93 0.88 15.11
CA GLN A 115 10.91 1.63 15.85
C GLN A 115 9.72 2.08 14.97
N TYR A 116 9.31 1.25 14.01
CA TYR A 116 8.18 1.55 13.11
C TYR A 116 6.93 1.94 13.90
N LYS A 117 6.23 2.98 13.40
CA LYS A 117 5.03 3.58 14.00
C LYS A 117 3.74 3.30 13.22
N PHE A 118 3.82 2.43 12.22
CA PHE A 118 2.71 2.00 11.38
C PHE A 118 2.42 0.50 11.55
N ASN A 119 1.23 0.06 11.13
CA ASN A 119 0.87 -1.35 10.98
C ASN A 119 0.58 -1.67 9.49
N PRO A 120 1.12 -2.77 8.93
CA PRO A 120 0.64 -3.28 7.66
C PRO A 120 -0.73 -3.96 7.82
N TYR A 121 -1.63 -3.74 6.87
CA TYR A 121 -2.94 -4.37 6.81
C TYR A 121 -3.14 -5.06 5.45
N ILE A 122 -3.25 -6.39 5.45
CA ILE A 122 -3.49 -7.19 4.25
C ILE A 122 -4.98 -7.24 3.99
N TRP A 123 -5.38 -6.68 2.85
CA TRP A 123 -6.79 -6.56 2.48
C TRP A 123 -7.22 -7.67 1.50
N GLN A 124 -8.50 -7.65 1.14
CA GLN A 124 -9.07 -8.50 0.09
C GLN A 124 -9.97 -7.66 -0.81
N VAL A 125 -10.04 -8.00 -2.10
CA VAL A 125 -10.82 -7.27 -3.11
C VAL A 125 -12.29 -7.20 -2.72
N GLY A 126 -12.89 -6.01 -2.73
CA GLY A 126 -14.27 -5.78 -2.30
C GLY A 126 -14.47 -5.77 -0.77
N GLY A 127 -13.41 -5.97 0.01
CA GLY A 127 -13.46 -5.82 1.47
C GLY A 127 -13.65 -4.37 1.91
N LYS A 128 -14.06 -4.18 3.17
CA LYS A 128 -14.21 -2.85 3.79
C LYS A 128 -13.11 -2.63 4.83
N PHE A 129 -12.58 -1.42 4.88
CA PHE A 129 -11.66 -0.94 5.92
C PHE A 129 -12.17 0.39 6.45
N VAL A 130 -12.24 0.55 7.77
CA VAL A 130 -12.73 1.74 8.45
C VAL A 130 -11.64 2.32 9.34
N TYR A 131 -11.09 3.46 8.95
CA TYR A 131 -10.19 4.20 9.82
C TYR A 131 -11.00 5.14 10.76
N PRO A 132 -10.64 5.26 12.06
CA PRO A 132 -9.53 4.59 12.76
C PRO A 132 -9.88 3.23 13.38
N ALA A 133 -11.11 2.73 13.23
CA ALA A 133 -11.60 1.53 13.91
C ALA A 133 -10.75 0.28 13.64
N ASP A 134 -10.30 0.09 12.40
CA ASP A 134 -9.59 -1.11 11.96
C ASP A 134 -8.06 -0.97 11.96
N LYS A 135 -7.52 0.16 12.42
CA LYS A 135 -6.09 0.51 12.22
C LYS A 135 -5.07 -0.44 12.88
N ASN A 136 -5.53 -1.23 13.85
CA ASN A 136 -4.70 -2.20 14.58
C ASN A 136 -4.86 -3.63 14.04
N ASN A 137 -5.81 -3.86 13.14
CA ASN A 137 -5.95 -5.14 12.48
C ASN A 137 -4.78 -5.32 11.50
N ARG A 138 -4.37 -6.57 11.26
CA ARG A 138 -3.30 -6.90 10.31
C ARG A 138 -3.81 -7.55 9.04
N GLU A 139 -4.96 -8.21 9.11
CA GLU A 139 -5.53 -8.99 8.01
C GLU A 139 -7.03 -8.78 7.99
N TYR A 140 -7.57 -8.64 6.78
CA TYR A 140 -9.01 -8.66 6.54
C TYR A 140 -9.50 -10.09 6.38
N HIS A 141 -10.70 -10.35 6.89
CA HIS A 141 -11.49 -11.52 6.52
C HIS A 141 -12.91 -11.08 6.18
N TYR A 142 -13.52 -11.69 5.17
CA TYR A 142 -14.92 -11.40 4.81
C TYR A 142 -15.87 -11.77 5.96
N PRO A 143 -16.99 -11.05 6.13
CA PRO A 143 -18.06 -11.48 7.03
C PRO A 143 -18.46 -12.92 6.73
N ARG A 144 -18.48 -13.75 7.76
CA ARG A 144 -18.74 -15.20 7.61
C ARG A 144 -20.22 -15.57 7.69
N GLY A 145 -21.07 -14.62 8.10
CA GLY A 145 -22.49 -14.83 8.35
C GLY A 145 -22.75 -15.71 9.57
N PHE A 146 -23.98 -16.20 9.69
CA PHE A 146 -24.47 -17.02 10.81
C PHE A 146 -24.40 -16.30 12.18
N ASP A 147 -24.54 -14.97 12.18
CA ASP A 147 -24.53 -14.17 13.41
C ASP A 147 -25.68 -14.52 14.36
N ASP A 148 -26.70 -15.23 13.85
CA ASP A 148 -27.90 -15.71 14.54
C ASP A 148 -27.89 -17.24 14.79
N CYS A 149 -26.74 -17.91 14.64
CA CYS A 149 -26.63 -19.37 14.85
C CYS A 149 -27.05 -19.76 16.28
N PHE A 150 -28.03 -20.67 16.40
CA PHE A 150 -28.63 -21.09 17.67
C PHE A 150 -29.31 -19.96 18.48
N SER A 151 -29.81 -18.93 17.79
CA SER A 151 -30.57 -17.84 18.44
C SER A 151 -32.02 -18.19 18.80
N VAL A 152 -32.52 -19.36 18.37
CA VAL A 152 -33.85 -19.88 18.69
C VAL A 152 -33.73 -21.21 19.47
N GLU A 153 -34.61 -21.41 20.44
CA GLU A 153 -34.76 -22.66 21.22
C GLU A 153 -35.38 -23.80 20.41
#